data_AF-A0A5M6ZIA2-F1
#
_entry.id   AF-A0A5M6ZIA2-F1
#
_cell.length_a   1.000
_cell.length_b   1.000
_cell.length_c   1.000
_cell.angle_alpha   90.00
_cell.angle_beta   90.00
_cell.angle_gamma   90.00
#
_symmetry.space_group_name_H-M   'P 1'
#
loop_
_entity.id
_entity.type
_entity.pdbx_description
1 polymer ?
#
loop_
_entity_poly.entity_id
_entity_poly.type
_entity_poly.pdbx_seq_one_letter_code
_entity_poly.pdbx_strand_id
1 'polypeptide(L)'
;MIRLTAMLGAALLFAGAAIAEALALDKAPGDVPGATVRQDISLEARPGPGAPARWSRERQTLVVNLLTQAEITALGDDYPVEVMSQGLAYAHIPVSRMTGPEAADALAALLAETEGPAVIHCASSARAAHLFAASQIRSGALTRDQLDRIDPDRAWDMDLLDRLSGETPAGESGQ
;
A
#
# COMPACT_ATOMS: atom_id res chain seq x y z
N MET A 1 13.21 60.02 -12.19
CA MET A 1 12.04 59.59 -11.40
C MET A 1 11.14 58.75 -12.29
N ILE A 2 11.26 57.42 -12.25
CA ILE A 2 10.20 56.49 -12.70
C ILE A 2 10.27 55.31 -11.74
N ARG A 3 9.23 55.16 -10.91
CA ARG A 3 8.99 53.97 -10.08
C ARG A 3 8.37 52.91 -10.99
N LEU A 4 8.95 51.72 -11.05
CA LEU A 4 8.27 50.54 -11.58
C LEU A 4 8.21 49.48 -10.48
N THR A 5 7.04 49.39 -9.87
CA THR A 5 6.64 48.32 -8.98
C THR A 5 6.22 47.14 -9.85
N ALA A 6 6.85 45.98 -9.72
CA ALA A 6 6.32 44.73 -10.22
C ALA A 6 6.44 43.67 -9.13
N MET A 7 5.28 43.30 -8.60
CA MET A 7 5.06 42.16 -7.71
C MET A 7 5.06 40.84 -8.50
N LEU A 8 5.28 39.77 -7.73
CA LEU A 8 4.69 38.44 -7.86
C LEU A 8 5.26 37.49 -8.93
N GLY A 9 5.68 36.31 -8.44
CA GLY A 9 5.95 35.14 -9.26
C GLY A 9 6.68 34.07 -8.48
N ALA A 10 6.01 33.47 -7.49
CA ALA A 10 6.51 32.26 -6.82
C ALA A 10 6.56 31.11 -7.82
N ALA A 11 7.74 30.49 -7.96
CA ALA A 11 7.91 29.21 -8.62
C ALA A 11 8.61 28.28 -7.63
N LEU A 12 7.84 27.66 -6.72
CA LEU A 12 8.29 26.43 -6.08
C LEU A 12 8.07 25.29 -7.09
N LEU A 13 9.12 24.98 -7.83
CA LEU A 13 9.23 23.76 -8.61
C LEU A 13 9.48 22.60 -7.63
N PHE A 14 8.44 21.89 -7.21
CA PHE A 14 8.64 20.51 -6.74
C PHE A 14 8.70 19.62 -7.98
N ALA A 15 9.93 19.38 -8.45
CA ALA A 15 10.21 18.34 -9.42
C ALA A 15 9.94 16.99 -8.73
N GLY A 16 8.81 16.36 -9.06
CA GLY A 16 8.57 14.96 -8.75
C GLY A 16 9.56 14.11 -9.55
N ALA A 17 10.65 13.71 -8.92
CA ALA A 17 11.54 12.71 -9.45
C ALA A 17 10.81 11.36 -9.39
N ALA A 18 10.51 10.79 -10.55
CA ALA A 18 10.26 9.38 -10.69
C ALA A 18 11.49 8.63 -10.15
N ILE A 19 11.34 7.97 -9.00
CA ILE A 19 12.31 6.96 -8.54
C ILE A 19 11.65 5.61 -8.78
N ALA A 20 11.80 5.12 -10.00
CA ALA A 20 11.71 3.71 -10.30
C ALA A 20 13.15 3.25 -10.56
N GLU A 21 13.90 2.90 -9.50
CA GLU A 21 14.85 1.78 -9.50
C GLU A 21 15.45 1.54 -8.10
N ALA A 22 15.48 0.27 -7.72
CA ALA A 22 16.37 -0.40 -6.75
C ALA A 22 16.34 0.00 -5.26
N LEU A 23 15.77 -0.89 -4.43
CA LEU A 23 16.43 -1.36 -3.20
C LEU A 23 16.12 -2.84 -2.97
N ALA A 24 17.05 -3.70 -3.39
CA ALA A 24 17.29 -4.95 -2.69
C ALA A 24 17.89 -4.56 -1.32
N LEU A 25 17.04 -4.46 -0.30
CA LEU A 25 17.48 -4.25 1.08
C LEU A 25 17.53 -5.59 1.79
N ASP A 26 18.77 -6.03 2.01
CA ASP A 26 19.15 -7.03 2.99
C ASP A 26 18.83 -6.45 4.39
N LYS A 27 17.57 -6.55 4.81
CA LYS A 27 17.14 -6.29 6.19
C LYS A 27 16.27 -7.46 6.62
N ALA A 28 16.84 -8.33 7.44
CA ALA A 28 16.08 -9.36 8.12
C ALA A 28 14.90 -8.71 8.87
N PRO A 29 13.69 -9.29 8.83
CA PRO A 29 12.55 -8.85 9.63
C PRO A 29 12.88 -9.15 11.09
N GLY A 30 13.47 -8.18 11.77
CA GLY A 30 13.84 -8.23 13.17
C GLY A 30 13.09 -7.15 13.92
N ASP A 31 12.05 -7.59 14.64
CA ASP A 31 11.47 -6.99 15.84
C ASP A 31 11.90 -5.53 16.09
N VAL A 32 11.14 -4.56 15.56
CA VAL A 32 11.33 -3.14 15.89
C VAL A 32 10.49 -2.86 17.13
N PRO A 33 11.07 -2.70 18.33
CA PRO A 33 10.30 -2.45 19.53
C PRO A 33 9.51 -1.15 19.37
N GLY A 34 8.18 -1.25 19.39
CA GLY A 34 7.27 -0.12 19.22
C GLY A 34 6.65 0.05 17.83
N ALA A 35 6.82 -0.92 16.92
CA ALA A 35 6.08 -0.93 15.66
C ALA A 35 4.56 -0.89 15.95
N THR A 36 3.92 0.22 15.57
CA THR A 36 2.49 0.43 15.81
C THR A 36 1.74 0.19 14.51
N VAL A 37 0.59 -0.46 14.60
CA VAL A 37 -0.31 -0.64 13.45
C VAL A 37 -0.73 0.73 12.93
N ARG A 38 -0.39 1.03 11.67
CA ARG A 38 -0.83 2.26 11.01
C ARG A 38 -2.35 2.32 10.96
N GLN A 39 -2.92 3.42 11.45
CA GLN A 39 -4.37 3.65 11.52
C GLN A 39 -4.89 4.53 10.37
N ASP A 40 -3.98 5.05 9.54
CA ASP A 40 -4.27 5.96 8.43
C ASP A 40 -4.24 5.23 7.07
N ILE A 41 -4.59 3.95 7.08
CA ILE A 41 -4.64 3.10 5.88
C ILE A 41 -6.10 2.82 5.52
N SER A 42 -6.48 3.15 4.29
CA SER A 42 -7.78 2.82 3.72
C SER A 42 -7.68 1.55 2.86
N LEU A 43 -8.46 0.52 3.22
CA LEU A 43 -8.48 -0.77 2.53
C LEU A 43 -9.69 -0.87 1.61
N GLU A 44 -9.46 -0.86 0.30
CA GLU A 44 -10.54 -0.66 -0.67
C GLU A 44 -10.69 -1.80 -1.69
N ALA A 45 -11.92 -1.93 -2.19
CA ALA A 45 -12.23 -2.76 -3.35
C ALA A 45 -11.85 -2.05 -4.65
N ARG A 46 -12.30 -2.62 -5.78
CA ARG A 46 -12.00 -2.06 -7.09
C ARG A 46 -12.46 -0.61 -7.16
N PRO A 47 -11.58 0.34 -7.54
CA PRO A 47 -11.96 1.74 -7.68
C PRO A 47 -12.97 1.90 -8.82
N GLY A 48 -13.99 2.73 -8.59
CA GLY A 48 -14.86 3.24 -9.63
C GLY A 48 -14.28 4.50 -10.29
N PRO A 49 -14.96 5.03 -11.32
CA PRO A 49 -14.59 6.30 -11.93
C PRO A 49 -14.48 7.42 -10.88
N GLY A 50 -13.41 8.22 -10.95
CA GLY A 50 -13.19 9.35 -10.05
C GLY A 50 -12.67 9.00 -8.64
N ALA A 51 -12.36 7.73 -8.37
CA ALA A 51 -11.70 7.34 -7.12
C ALA A 51 -10.37 8.10 -6.88
N PRO A 52 -9.49 8.29 -7.89
CA PRO A 52 -8.29 9.12 -7.72
C PRO A 52 -8.58 10.54 -7.23
N ALA A 53 -9.58 11.21 -7.82
CA ALA A 53 -9.97 12.56 -7.42
C ALA A 53 -10.60 12.59 -6.02
N ARG A 54 -11.26 11.51 -5.59
CA ARG A 54 -11.75 11.37 -4.21
C ARG A 54 -10.58 11.23 -3.22
N TRP A 55 -9.64 10.32 -3.48
CA TRP A 55 -8.48 10.09 -2.61
C TRP A 55 -7.62 11.35 -2.43
N SER A 56 -7.42 12.12 -3.50
CA SER A 56 -6.73 13.41 -3.44
C SER A 56 -7.46 14.42 -2.52
N ARG A 57 -8.79 14.51 -2.60
CA ARG A 57 -9.59 15.36 -1.68
C ARG A 57 -9.57 14.86 -0.23
N GLU A 58 -9.45 13.55 -0.03
CA GLU A 58 -9.29 12.90 1.27
C GLU A 58 -7.85 12.99 1.81
N ARG A 59 -6.94 13.64 1.06
CA ARG A 59 -5.53 13.85 1.42
C ARG A 59 -4.73 12.54 1.58
N GLN A 60 -5.13 11.52 0.84
CA GLN A 60 -4.28 10.35 0.64
C GLN A 60 -2.99 10.80 -0.06
N THR A 61 -1.86 10.22 0.31
CA THR A 61 -0.54 10.54 -0.27
C THR A 61 -0.06 9.43 -1.21
N LEU A 62 -0.48 8.18 -0.95
CA LEU A 62 -0.08 6.99 -1.68
C LEU A 62 -1.29 6.12 -2.06
N VAL A 63 -1.27 5.58 -3.28
CA VAL A 63 -2.14 4.50 -3.73
C VAL A 63 -1.32 3.26 -4.03
N VAL A 64 -1.62 2.16 -3.35
CA VAL A 64 -1.05 0.84 -3.61
C VAL A 64 -2.08 -0.03 -4.31
N ASN A 65 -1.81 -0.37 -5.57
CA ASN A 65 -2.66 -1.23 -6.38
C ASN A 65 -2.18 -2.68 -6.30
N LEU A 66 -3.08 -3.59 -5.92
CA LEU A 66 -2.78 -5.02 -5.83
C LEU A 66 -3.35 -5.86 -6.97
N LEU A 67 -4.01 -5.20 -7.94
CA LEU A 67 -4.54 -5.87 -9.12
C LEU A 67 -3.39 -6.43 -9.97
N THR A 68 -3.62 -7.59 -10.56
CA THR A 68 -2.72 -8.14 -11.59
C THR A 68 -2.75 -7.26 -12.84
N GLN A 69 -1.75 -7.36 -13.71
CA GLN A 69 -1.70 -6.57 -14.94
C GLN A 69 -2.96 -6.77 -15.80
N ALA A 70 -3.45 -8.00 -15.92
CA ALA A 70 -4.68 -8.30 -16.65
C ALA A 70 -5.91 -7.61 -16.03
N GLU A 71 -5.97 -7.50 -14.70
CA GLU A 71 -7.03 -6.77 -14.01
C GLU A 71 -6.90 -5.24 -14.17
N ILE A 72 -5.68 -4.69 -14.29
CA ILE A 72 -5.44 -3.26 -14.54
C ILE A 72 -5.86 -2.88 -15.96
N THR A 73 -5.49 -3.67 -16.96
CA THR A 73 -5.94 -3.43 -18.34
C THR A 73 -7.48 -3.42 -18.43
N ALA A 74 -8.17 -4.18 -17.59
CA ALA A 74 -9.64 -4.15 -17.50
C ALA A 74 -10.21 -2.87 -16.83
N LEU A 75 -9.41 -2.13 -16.06
CA LEU A 75 -9.76 -0.79 -15.57
C LEU A 75 -9.52 0.31 -16.61
N GLY A 76 -8.60 0.07 -17.54
CA GLY A 76 -8.07 1.04 -18.48
C GLY A 76 -6.57 1.20 -18.28
N ASP A 77 -5.81 1.16 -19.38
CA ASP A 77 -4.34 1.12 -19.34
C ASP A 77 -3.71 2.38 -18.72
N ASP A 78 -4.44 3.50 -18.70
CA ASP A 78 -4.00 4.78 -18.13
C ASP A 78 -4.29 4.94 -16.63
N TYR A 79 -4.81 3.93 -15.93
CA TYR A 79 -5.17 4.06 -14.51
C TYR A 79 -4.02 4.61 -13.62
N PRO A 80 -2.76 4.15 -13.73
CA PRO A 80 -1.65 4.73 -12.97
C PRO A 80 -1.44 6.22 -13.29
N VAL A 81 -1.60 6.61 -14.57
CA VAL A 81 -1.47 7.99 -15.03
C VAL A 81 -2.58 8.85 -14.44
N GLU A 82 -3.81 8.35 -14.39
CA GLU A 82 -4.93 9.03 -13.75
C GLU A 82 -4.65 9.29 -12.27
N VAL A 83 -4.18 8.27 -11.53
CA VAL A 83 -3.80 8.42 -10.11
C VAL A 83 -2.74 9.50 -9.92
N MET A 84 -1.64 9.43 -10.66
CA MET A 84 -0.54 10.38 -10.54
C MET A 84 -0.95 11.80 -10.95
N SER A 85 -1.89 11.96 -11.91
CA SER A 85 -2.41 13.27 -12.31
C SER A 85 -3.13 14.02 -11.19
N GLN A 86 -3.59 13.30 -10.15
CA GLN A 86 -4.24 13.86 -8.97
C GLN A 86 -3.24 14.23 -7.85
N GLY A 87 -1.94 14.13 -8.12
CA GLY A 87 -0.86 14.43 -7.16
C GLY A 87 -0.61 13.31 -6.14
N LEU A 88 -1.09 12.10 -6.41
CA LEU A 88 -0.91 10.92 -5.56
C LEU A 88 0.34 10.14 -5.99
N ALA A 89 1.12 9.64 -5.03
CA ALA A 89 2.11 8.62 -5.32
C ALA A 89 1.40 7.30 -5.69
N TYR A 90 2.00 6.52 -6.58
CA TYR A 90 1.44 5.25 -7.04
C TYR A 90 2.46 4.13 -6.91
N ALA A 91 2.06 3.02 -6.32
CA ALA A 91 2.82 1.79 -6.26
C ALA A 91 1.98 0.61 -6.74
N HIS A 92 2.62 -0.34 -7.41
CA HIS A 92 1.99 -1.55 -7.91
C HIS A 92 2.65 -2.78 -7.29
N ILE A 93 1.89 -3.50 -6.45
CA ILE A 93 2.33 -4.75 -5.80
C ILE A 93 1.32 -5.83 -6.18
N PRO A 94 1.43 -6.46 -7.36
CA PRO A 94 0.42 -7.38 -7.85
C PRO A 94 0.29 -8.62 -6.94
N VAL A 95 -0.91 -8.85 -6.41
CA VAL A 95 -1.20 -10.02 -5.58
C VAL A 95 -2.05 -11.03 -6.35
N SER A 96 -1.48 -12.20 -6.57
CA SER A 96 -2.08 -13.37 -7.20
C SER A 96 -2.13 -14.56 -6.22
N ARG A 97 -2.59 -15.72 -6.70
CA ARG A 97 -2.56 -16.98 -5.93
C ARG A 97 -1.14 -17.49 -5.65
N MET A 98 -0.16 -17.06 -6.43
CA MET A 98 1.23 -17.50 -6.29
C MET A 98 2.11 -16.51 -5.51
N THR A 99 1.60 -15.31 -5.23
CA THR A 99 2.36 -14.27 -4.52
C THR A 99 2.72 -14.73 -3.11
N GLY A 100 3.99 -14.63 -2.73
CA GLY A 100 4.47 -15.05 -1.42
C GLY A 100 4.72 -13.88 -0.47
N PRO A 101 5.54 -14.11 0.57
CA PRO A 101 5.83 -13.11 1.59
C PRO A 101 6.61 -11.89 1.09
N GLU A 102 7.28 -11.99 -0.06
CA GLU A 102 8.01 -10.87 -0.67
C GLU A 102 7.11 -9.65 -0.93
N ALA A 103 5.81 -9.86 -1.18
CA ALA A 103 4.87 -8.76 -1.37
C ALA A 103 4.57 -8.02 -0.06
N ALA A 104 4.52 -8.74 1.07
CA ALA A 104 4.30 -8.15 2.38
C ALA A 104 5.55 -7.36 2.84
N ASP A 105 6.74 -7.88 2.54
CA ASP A 105 8.00 -7.15 2.76
C ASP A 105 8.06 -5.85 1.93
N ALA A 106 7.68 -5.93 0.65
CA ALA A 106 7.62 -4.76 -0.22
C ALA A 106 6.62 -3.70 0.28
N LEU A 107 5.44 -4.13 0.75
CA LEU A 107 4.46 -3.21 1.34
C LEU A 107 4.99 -2.59 2.64
N ALA A 108 5.61 -3.37 3.52
CA ALA A 108 6.17 -2.87 4.77
C ALA A 108 7.25 -1.80 4.52
N ALA A 109 8.17 -2.05 3.58
CA ALA A 109 9.19 -1.08 3.19
C ALA A 109 8.57 0.21 2.62
N LEU A 110 7.61 0.07 1.71
CA LEU A 110 6.91 1.20 1.11
C LEU A 110 6.19 2.07 2.17
N LEU A 111 5.47 1.44 3.10
CA LEU A 111 4.73 2.16 4.14
C LEU A 111 5.65 2.81 5.19
N ALA A 112 6.87 2.30 5.38
CA ALA A 112 7.87 2.89 6.27
C ALA A 112 8.47 4.18 5.70
N GLU A 113 8.56 4.29 4.38
CA GLU A 113 9.06 5.49 3.68
C GLU A 113 7.94 6.50 3.35
N THR A 114 6.68 6.09 3.45
CA THR A 114 5.52 6.93 3.10
C THR A 114 5.01 7.71 4.29
N GLU A 115 5.10 9.03 4.21
CA GLU A 115 4.44 9.94 5.14
C GLU A 115 2.96 10.15 4.73
N GLY A 116 2.07 10.14 5.74
CA GLY A 116 0.64 10.45 5.56
C GLY A 116 -0.22 9.28 5.06
N PRO A 117 -1.55 9.49 4.96
CA PRO A 117 -2.53 8.43 4.73
C PRO A 117 -2.34 7.73 3.39
N ALA A 118 -2.59 6.42 3.34
CA ALA A 118 -2.48 5.64 2.12
C ALA A 118 -3.73 4.81 1.83
N VAL A 119 -3.96 4.53 0.55
CA VAL A 119 -4.98 3.60 0.09
C VAL A 119 -4.31 2.35 -0.43
N ILE A 120 -4.80 1.19 -0.01
CA ILE A 120 -4.44 -0.11 -0.58
C ILE A 120 -5.70 -0.71 -1.19
N HIS A 121 -5.69 -1.00 -2.48
CA HIS A 121 -6.87 -1.52 -3.15
C HIS A 121 -6.61 -2.77 -3.99
N CYS A 122 -7.66 -3.59 -4.14
CA CYS A 122 -7.65 -4.74 -5.03
C CYS A 122 -9.02 -4.90 -5.71
N ALA A 123 -9.45 -6.10 -6.08
CA ALA A 123 -10.78 -6.31 -6.64
C ALA A 123 -11.90 -6.17 -5.60
N SER A 124 -11.71 -6.70 -4.39
CA SER A 124 -12.77 -6.90 -3.38
C SER A 124 -12.39 -6.43 -1.97
N SER A 125 -11.30 -5.68 -1.81
CA SER A 125 -10.62 -5.34 -0.54
C SER A 125 -9.95 -6.51 0.19
N ALA A 126 -10.28 -7.76 -0.13
CA ALA A 126 -9.73 -8.93 0.57
C ALA A 126 -8.19 -8.98 0.50
N ARG A 127 -7.60 -8.96 -0.71
CA ARG A 127 -6.13 -8.95 -0.86
C ARG A 127 -5.46 -7.74 -0.19
N ALA A 128 -6.15 -6.60 -0.13
CA ALA A 128 -5.63 -5.40 0.52
C ALA A 128 -5.52 -5.59 2.03
N ALA A 129 -6.59 -6.07 2.65
CA ALA A 129 -6.59 -6.39 4.08
C ALA A 129 -5.55 -7.46 4.46
N HIS A 130 -5.45 -8.54 3.67
CA HIS A 130 -4.51 -9.62 3.96
C HIS A 130 -3.05 -9.21 3.76
N LEU A 131 -2.76 -8.46 2.69
CA LEU A 131 -1.39 -8.00 2.46
C LEU A 131 -0.96 -6.98 3.53
N PHE A 132 -1.86 -6.08 3.93
CA PHE A 132 -1.60 -5.15 5.03
C PHE A 132 -1.39 -5.88 6.36
N ALA A 133 -2.26 -6.82 6.71
CA ALA A 133 -2.07 -7.64 7.90
C ALA A 133 -0.74 -8.40 7.89
N ALA A 134 -0.40 -9.03 6.76
CA ALA A 134 0.87 -9.72 6.59
C ALA A 134 2.08 -8.78 6.73
N SER A 135 2.02 -7.56 6.18
CA SER A 135 3.10 -6.57 6.35
C SER A 135 3.25 -6.15 7.81
N GLN A 136 2.14 -5.96 8.53
CA GLN A 136 2.17 -5.65 9.96
C GLN A 136 2.75 -6.80 10.78
N ILE A 137 2.36 -8.05 10.50
CA ILE A 137 2.91 -9.25 11.15
C ILE A 137 4.41 -9.35 10.94
N ARG A 138 4.85 -9.23 9.69
CA ARG A 138 6.28 -9.35 9.33
C ARG A 138 7.13 -8.21 9.89
N SER A 139 6.54 -7.04 10.11
CA SER A 139 7.20 -5.92 10.80
C SER A 139 7.24 -6.04 12.33
N GLY A 140 6.54 -7.02 12.91
CA GLY A 140 6.38 -7.18 14.36
C GLY A 140 5.34 -6.22 14.99
N ALA A 141 4.59 -5.47 14.19
CA ALA A 141 3.61 -4.50 14.68
C ALA A 141 2.30 -5.15 15.18
N LEU A 142 2.04 -6.37 14.76
CA LEU A 142 0.80 -7.11 15.00
C LEU A 142 1.12 -8.60 15.07
N THR A 143 0.45 -9.33 15.95
CA THR A 143 0.45 -10.81 15.94
C THR A 143 -0.83 -11.33 15.29
N ARG A 144 -0.82 -12.59 14.82
CA ARG A 144 -1.98 -13.20 14.16
C ARG A 144 -3.28 -13.16 14.98
N ASP A 145 -3.19 -13.28 16.30
CA ASP A 145 -4.33 -13.21 17.22
C ASP A 145 -4.89 -11.77 17.41
N GLN A 146 -4.25 -10.76 16.81
CA GLN A 146 -4.61 -9.35 16.91
C GLN A 146 -5.21 -8.78 15.61
N LEU A 147 -5.63 -9.63 14.66
CA LEU A 147 -6.21 -9.18 13.38
C LEU A 147 -7.48 -8.33 13.53
N ASP A 148 -8.18 -8.47 14.65
CA ASP A 148 -9.33 -7.66 15.04
C ASP A 148 -8.98 -6.17 15.18
N ARG A 149 -7.72 -5.83 15.44
CA ARG A 149 -7.23 -4.44 15.47
C ARG A 149 -7.20 -3.78 14.08
N ILE A 150 -7.24 -4.57 13.01
CA ILE A 150 -7.34 -4.07 11.63
C ILE A 150 -8.81 -4.00 11.21
N ASP A 151 -9.53 -5.11 11.36
CA ASP A 151 -10.93 -5.21 10.96
C ASP A 151 -11.61 -6.32 11.79
N PRO A 152 -12.35 -5.97 12.87
CA PRO A 152 -12.91 -6.94 13.81
C PRO A 152 -14.05 -7.78 13.21
N ASP A 153 -14.68 -7.27 12.15
CA ASP A 153 -15.82 -7.94 11.50
C ASP A 153 -15.38 -8.80 10.30
N ARG A 154 -14.08 -8.81 9.97
CA ARG A 154 -13.57 -9.53 8.81
C ARG A 154 -13.46 -11.03 9.04
N ALA A 155 -14.08 -11.78 8.14
CA ALA A 155 -13.74 -13.19 7.93
C ALA A 155 -12.38 -13.29 7.23
N TRP A 156 -11.33 -13.61 7.99
CA TRP A 156 -9.97 -13.77 7.50
C TRP A 156 -9.79 -15.12 6.79
N ASP A 157 -9.24 -15.07 5.58
CA ASP A 157 -8.74 -16.24 4.85
C ASP A 157 -7.33 -16.54 5.35
N MET A 158 -7.23 -17.51 6.26
CA MET A 158 -5.98 -17.84 6.92
C MET A 158 -4.97 -18.43 5.93
N ASP A 159 -5.38 -19.18 4.92
CA ASP A 159 -4.45 -19.74 3.92
C ASP A 159 -3.79 -18.62 3.10
N LEU A 160 -4.56 -17.58 2.76
CA LEU A 160 -4.02 -16.38 2.12
C LEU A 160 -3.08 -15.63 3.05
N LEU A 161 -3.44 -15.48 4.33
CA LEU A 161 -2.61 -14.78 5.31
C LEU A 161 -1.28 -15.52 5.53
N ASP A 162 -1.30 -16.84 5.75
CA ASP A 162 -0.14 -17.72 5.94
C ASP A 162 0.86 -17.56 4.80
N ARG A 163 0.35 -17.66 3.57
CA ARG A 163 1.17 -17.52 2.37
C ARG A 163 1.83 -16.14 2.27
N LEU A 164 1.10 -15.07 2.60
CA LEU A 164 1.60 -13.70 2.52
C LEU A 164 2.49 -13.32 3.72
N SER A 165 2.30 -13.92 4.89
CA SER A 165 3.16 -13.69 6.05
C SER A 165 4.41 -14.56 6.01
N GLY A 166 4.39 -15.66 5.25
CA GLY A 166 5.44 -16.68 5.24
C GLY A 166 5.39 -17.57 6.47
N GLU A 167 4.29 -17.52 7.24
CA GLU A 167 4.03 -18.45 8.32
C GLU A 167 3.52 -19.76 7.70
N THR A 168 4.21 -20.87 7.97
CA THR A 168 3.64 -22.19 7.69
C THR A 168 2.49 -22.41 8.68
N PRO A 169 1.33 -22.99 8.26
CA PRO A 169 0.29 -23.38 9.19
C PRO A 169 0.92 -24.17 10.34
N ALA A 170 0.58 -23.82 11.58
CA ALA A 170 1.12 -24.49 12.75
C ALA A 170 0.73 -25.97 12.74
N GLY A 171 1.58 -26.79 12.14
CA GLY A 171 1.60 -28.24 12.09
C GLY A 171 0.26 -28.97 12.16
N GLU A 172 -0.10 -29.62 11.04
CA GLU A 172 -0.33 -31.07 11.11
C GLU A 172 0.91 -31.73 11.74
N SER A 173 0.97 -31.69 13.07
CA SER A 173 1.91 -32.49 13.84
C SER A 173 1.43 -33.92 13.71
N GLY A 174 2.28 -34.75 13.09
CA GLY A 174 1.95 -36.11 12.68
C GLY A 174 1.19 -36.93 13.74
N GLN A 175 0.16 -37.61 13.25
CA GLN A 175 -0.38 -38.83 13.85
C GLN A 175 -0.04 -40.00 12.94
#